data_AF-A0ABD0T5P0-F1
#
_entry.id   AF-A0ABD0T5P0-F1
#
_cell.length_a   1.000
_cell.length_b   1.000
_cell.length_c   1.000
_cell.angle_alpha   90.00
_cell.angle_beta   90.00
_cell.angle_gamma   90.00
#
_symmetry.space_group_name_H-M   'P 1'
#
loop_
_entity.id
_entity.type
_entity.pdbx_description
1 polymer ?
#
loop_
_entity_poly.entity_id
_entity_poly.type
_entity_poly.pdbx_seq_one_letter_code
_entity_poly.pdbx_strand_id
1 'polypeptide(L)'
;MDPDDNRAEGWKYLNKQYFGDGERANYVNIPHVIAMVGLPARGKTYISKKLSRYLNWIGINTRVFNLGEYRRHATTAYTSHEFFRADNKEAMAIRQQCALDALHDVCQWLVKGGEVAVFDATNSTLDRRRMIRDIVVHKMGFKLFFVESICDDPRIIEQNIMEVKVSSPDYTNIQNTDNVLNDFLLRIEHYKEKYEPLDERLECEYSYMKIYDTGEKVMKTVVVHKHEGHIQSRIVYYLMNIHIVPRTIYLTRHGESLHNMVGRIGGDSELSPRGRQYATALAGYIETQQIPGLRVWTSWMRRAIQTVKDVKAPQERWKALNEIDAGICEEMTYAEIQEKYPSDFNARDANKFAYRYPRGESYEDLVARLEPVIMELERQGNVLVVSHQAVMRCLLAYFLDKSAEELPYLHVPLHTVIKLTPVAYGCREEHIKLSVAAVDTHRPKPSISEDDGAEDVTYAKSEASMPR
;
A
#
# COMPACT_ATOMS: atom_id res chain seq x y z
N MET A 1 -19.92 2.39 -18.14
CA MET A 1 -18.48 2.10 -18.30
C MET A 1 -17.74 3.35 -17.88
N ASP A 2 -17.27 3.34 -16.64
CA ASP A 2 -16.65 4.48 -15.97
C ASP A 2 -15.13 4.41 -16.20
N PRO A 3 -14.41 5.49 -16.55
CA PRO A 3 -12.96 5.44 -16.84
C PRO A 3 -12.08 5.04 -15.65
N ASP A 4 -12.64 4.93 -14.44
CA ASP A 4 -11.93 4.55 -13.22
C ASP A 4 -11.83 3.03 -12.96
N ASP A 5 -12.49 2.19 -13.77
CA ASP A 5 -12.41 0.71 -13.67
C ASP A 5 -11.00 0.17 -14.01
N ASN A 6 -10.22 0.94 -14.76
CA ASN A 6 -8.83 0.60 -15.11
C ASN A 6 -7.83 0.73 -13.95
N ARG A 7 -8.21 1.28 -12.79
CA ARG A 7 -7.32 1.33 -11.62
C ARG A 7 -7.29 0.02 -10.83
N ALA A 8 -8.32 -0.81 -10.96
CA ALA A 8 -8.34 -2.16 -10.39
C ALA A 8 -7.45 -3.16 -11.17
N GLU A 9 -7.05 -2.81 -12.39
CA GLU A 9 -6.05 -3.55 -13.19
C GLU A 9 -4.59 -3.15 -12.88
N GLY A 10 -4.35 -2.25 -11.93
CA GLY A 10 -3.02 -1.68 -11.61
C GLY A 10 -1.96 -2.68 -11.13
N TRP A 11 -2.31 -3.96 -10.99
CA TRP A 11 -1.39 -5.04 -10.68
C TRP A 11 -1.50 -6.16 -11.72
N LYS A 12 -1.02 -5.91 -12.94
CA LYS A 12 -0.70 -7.00 -13.87
C LYS A 12 0.53 -7.74 -13.33
N TYR A 13 0.31 -8.71 -12.45
CA TYR A 13 1.37 -9.62 -12.06
C TYR A 13 1.75 -10.50 -13.25
N LEU A 14 3.04 -10.49 -13.57
CA LEU A 14 3.67 -11.41 -14.50
C LEU A 14 3.23 -12.84 -14.16
N ASN A 15 2.53 -13.47 -15.11
CA ASN A 15 2.14 -14.86 -15.06
C ASN A 15 3.33 -15.74 -14.63
N LYS A 16 3.01 -16.79 -13.85
CA LYS A 16 3.87 -17.94 -13.51
C LYS A 16 4.69 -18.53 -14.69
N GLN A 17 4.37 -18.19 -15.93
CA GLN A 17 4.93 -18.80 -17.15
C GLN A 17 6.27 -18.22 -17.62
N TYR A 18 6.71 -17.06 -17.14
CA TYR A 18 7.96 -16.44 -17.64
C TYR A 18 9.14 -16.50 -16.66
N PHE A 19 8.98 -17.17 -15.52
CA PHE A 19 10.04 -17.31 -14.53
C PHE A 19 10.54 -18.75 -14.53
N GLY A 20 11.83 -18.94 -14.87
CA GLY A 20 12.55 -20.12 -14.41
C GLY A 20 12.56 -20.11 -12.88
N ASP A 21 12.57 -21.30 -12.27
CA ASP A 21 12.41 -21.63 -10.85
C ASP A 21 13.35 -20.85 -9.89
N GLY A 22 13.18 -19.54 -9.80
CA GLY A 22 13.68 -18.68 -8.73
C GLY A 22 12.55 -18.53 -7.72
N GLU A 23 12.70 -19.22 -6.59
CA GLU A 23 11.76 -19.22 -5.47
C GLU A 23 11.39 -17.79 -5.05
N ARG A 24 10.27 -17.26 -5.54
CA ARG A 24 9.50 -16.32 -4.71
C ARG A 24 9.14 -17.10 -3.46
N ALA A 25 9.48 -16.56 -2.29
CA ALA A 25 9.04 -17.13 -1.03
C ALA A 25 7.50 -17.17 -1.06
N ASN A 26 6.92 -18.35 -1.28
CA ASN A 26 5.48 -18.56 -1.18
C ASN A 26 5.09 -18.38 0.29
N TYR A 27 4.78 -17.14 0.68
CA TYR A 27 4.33 -16.83 2.04
C TYR A 27 2.91 -17.37 2.29
N VAL A 28 2.18 -17.71 1.22
CA VAL A 28 0.77 -18.12 1.23
C VAL A 28 0.58 -19.51 0.64
N ASN A 29 0.50 -20.52 1.52
CA ASN A 29 0.27 -21.91 1.09
C ASN A 29 -1.19 -22.21 0.76
N ILE A 30 -2.13 -21.49 1.37
CA ILE A 30 -3.58 -21.65 1.21
C ILE A 30 -4.15 -20.24 1.04
N PRO A 31 -5.03 -19.97 0.06
CA PRO A 31 -5.67 -18.66 -0.09
C PRO A 31 -6.41 -18.23 1.18
N HIS A 32 -6.38 -16.93 1.49
CA HIS A 32 -7.03 -16.36 2.67
C HIS A 32 -8.17 -15.42 2.28
N VAL A 33 -9.27 -15.47 3.03
CA VAL A 33 -10.34 -14.47 3.00
C VAL A 33 -10.33 -13.73 4.33
N ILE A 34 -10.20 -12.40 4.27
CA ILE A 34 -10.32 -11.50 5.41
C ILE A 34 -11.72 -10.89 5.36
N ALA A 35 -12.60 -11.29 6.28
CA ALA A 35 -13.97 -10.81 6.33
C ALA A 35 -14.10 -9.68 7.36
N MET A 36 -14.40 -8.46 6.89
CA MET A 36 -14.61 -7.33 7.79
C MET A 36 -15.95 -7.47 8.52
N VAL A 37 -15.99 -7.08 9.80
CA VAL A 37 -17.19 -7.09 10.64
C VAL A 37 -17.36 -5.74 11.34
N GLY A 38 -18.59 -5.28 11.50
CA GLY A 38 -18.93 -4.13 12.33
C GLY A 38 -19.91 -3.17 11.66
N LEU A 39 -20.39 -2.21 12.45
CA LEU A 39 -21.39 -1.23 12.03
C LEU A 39 -20.88 -0.28 10.93
N PRO A 40 -21.78 0.39 10.17
CA PRO A 40 -21.38 1.44 9.23
C PRO A 40 -20.56 2.56 9.91
N ALA A 41 -19.71 3.25 9.13
CA ALA A 41 -18.80 4.32 9.60
C ALA A 41 -17.79 3.93 10.70
N ARG A 42 -17.48 2.64 10.86
CA ARG A 42 -16.45 2.13 11.79
C ARG A 42 -15.07 1.91 11.15
N GLY A 43 -14.74 2.62 10.07
CA GLY A 43 -13.40 2.52 9.44
C GLY A 43 -13.09 1.20 8.69
N LYS A 44 -14.05 0.29 8.47
CA LYS A 44 -13.81 -0.99 7.78
C LYS A 44 -13.18 -0.83 6.38
N THR A 45 -13.73 0.05 5.55
CA THR A 45 -13.21 0.29 4.19
C THR A 45 -11.82 0.92 4.23
N TYR A 46 -11.54 1.78 5.20
CA TYR A 46 -10.21 2.36 5.43
C TYR A 46 -9.19 1.26 5.77
N ILE A 47 -9.53 0.40 6.74
CA ILE A 47 -8.70 -0.74 7.14
C ILE A 47 -8.47 -1.67 5.95
N SER A 48 -9.53 -2.00 5.21
CA SER A 48 -9.48 -2.91 4.05
C SER A 48 -8.51 -2.43 2.98
N LYS A 49 -8.60 -1.15 2.59
CA LYS A 49 -7.70 -0.56 1.58
C LYS A 49 -6.27 -0.45 2.08
N LYS A 50 -6.04 0.01 3.31
CA LYS A 50 -4.69 0.08 3.88
C LYS A 50 -4.04 -1.30 3.97
N LEU A 51 -4.78 -2.29 4.44
CA LEU A 51 -4.31 -3.66 4.55
C LEU A 51 -3.99 -4.23 3.17
N SER A 52 -4.87 -4.05 2.19
CA SER A 52 -4.63 -4.48 0.81
C SER A 52 -3.38 -3.83 0.22
N ARG A 53 -3.18 -2.53 0.45
CA ARG A 53 -2.00 -1.80 -0.01
C ARG A 53 -0.72 -2.30 0.63
N TYR A 54 -0.73 -2.52 1.95
CA TYR A 54 0.41 -3.10 2.65
C TYR A 54 0.76 -4.49 2.13
N LEU A 55 -0.23 -5.39 2.04
CA LEU A 55 -0.04 -6.75 1.57
C LEU A 55 0.49 -6.79 0.13
N ASN A 56 -0.05 -5.98 -0.78
CA ASN A 56 0.50 -5.90 -2.14
C ASN A 56 1.91 -5.31 -2.18
N TRP A 57 2.20 -4.29 -1.36
CA TRP A 57 3.53 -3.67 -1.32
C TRP A 57 4.62 -4.66 -0.87
N ILE A 58 4.32 -5.55 0.08
CA ILE A 58 5.24 -6.65 0.48
C ILE A 58 5.23 -7.86 -0.48
N GLY A 59 4.48 -7.78 -1.58
CA GLY A 59 4.43 -8.82 -2.63
C GLY A 59 3.36 -9.90 -2.47
N ILE A 60 2.37 -9.72 -1.59
CA ILE A 60 1.22 -10.64 -1.43
C ILE A 60 0.03 -10.13 -2.26
N ASN A 61 -0.34 -10.88 -3.29
CA ASN A 61 -1.39 -10.51 -4.23
C ASN A 61 -2.75 -10.43 -3.52
N THR A 62 -3.21 -9.21 -3.28
CA THR A 62 -4.38 -8.91 -2.44
C THR A 62 -5.40 -8.03 -3.14
N ARG A 63 -6.68 -8.36 -3.03
CA ARG A 63 -7.78 -7.55 -3.59
C ARG A 63 -8.91 -7.33 -2.59
N VAL A 64 -9.48 -6.12 -2.60
CA VAL A 64 -10.66 -5.75 -1.80
C VAL A 64 -11.93 -5.94 -2.64
N PHE A 65 -12.94 -6.56 -2.04
CA PHE A 65 -14.29 -6.75 -2.60
C PHE A 65 -15.27 -5.97 -1.72
N ASN A 66 -15.70 -4.80 -2.19
CA ASN A 66 -16.58 -3.91 -1.43
C ASN A 66 -18.06 -4.19 -1.75
N LEU A 67 -18.81 -4.72 -0.79
CA LEU A 67 -20.22 -5.09 -1.00
C LEU A 67 -21.12 -3.89 -1.37
N GLY A 68 -20.73 -2.67 -0.99
CA GLY A 68 -21.42 -1.45 -1.36
C GLY A 68 -21.41 -1.19 -2.87
N GLU A 69 -20.34 -1.59 -3.58
CA GLU A 69 -20.22 -1.46 -5.03
C GLU A 69 -21.14 -2.43 -5.76
N TYR A 70 -21.15 -3.70 -5.35
CA TYR A 70 -22.06 -4.71 -5.89
C TYR A 70 -23.52 -4.29 -5.75
N ARG A 71 -23.90 -3.77 -4.58
CA ARG A 71 -25.25 -3.24 -4.34
C ARG A 71 -25.57 -2.05 -5.26
N ARG A 72 -24.62 -1.12 -5.48
CA ARG A 72 -24.82 0.03 -6.39
C ARG A 72 -25.02 -0.40 -7.84
N HIS A 73 -24.31 -1.45 -8.29
CA HIS A 73 -24.49 -1.99 -9.63
C HIS A 73 -25.80 -2.77 -9.77
N ALA A 74 -26.21 -3.51 -8.73
CA ALA A 74 -27.43 -4.32 -8.76
C ALA A 74 -28.71 -3.48 -8.70
N THR A 75 -28.67 -2.30 -8.06
CA THR A 75 -29.86 -1.44 -7.89
C THR A 75 -29.51 0.04 -7.94
N THR A 76 -30.18 0.78 -8.83
CA THR A 76 -30.20 2.26 -8.83
C THR A 76 -31.18 2.84 -7.81
N ALA A 77 -31.97 1.99 -7.15
CA ALA A 77 -33.06 2.34 -6.25
C ALA A 77 -32.64 2.80 -4.84
N TYR A 78 -31.37 3.18 -4.64
CA TYR A 78 -30.97 3.75 -3.35
C TYR A 78 -31.59 5.15 -3.20
N THR A 79 -32.64 5.25 -2.39
CA THR A 79 -33.34 6.50 -2.10
C THR A 79 -33.06 7.02 -0.69
N SER A 80 -33.01 6.13 0.31
CA SER A 80 -32.82 6.51 1.72
C SER A 80 -32.39 5.32 2.59
N HIS A 81 -32.18 5.59 3.89
CA HIS A 81 -31.91 4.60 4.94
C HIS A 81 -32.98 3.50 5.03
N GLU A 82 -34.20 3.71 4.51
CA GLU A 82 -35.32 2.75 4.56
C GLU A 82 -34.98 1.41 3.88
N PHE A 83 -34.08 1.45 2.88
CA PHE A 83 -33.57 0.25 2.23
C PHE A 83 -32.84 -0.70 3.21
N PHE A 84 -32.29 -0.18 4.32
CA PHE A 84 -31.55 -0.99 5.28
C PHE A 84 -32.40 -1.55 6.42
N ARG A 85 -33.67 -1.14 6.53
CA ARG A 85 -34.53 -1.59 7.62
C ARG A 85 -34.65 -3.10 7.67
N ALA A 86 -34.80 -3.61 8.88
CA ALA A 86 -34.91 -5.03 9.19
C ALA A 86 -36.23 -5.68 8.73
N ASP A 87 -37.26 -4.88 8.44
CA ASP A 87 -38.59 -5.32 8.00
C ASP A 87 -38.73 -5.34 6.46
N ASN A 88 -37.83 -4.68 5.74
CA ASN A 88 -37.82 -4.66 4.28
C ASN A 88 -37.28 -5.97 3.68
N LYS A 89 -38.18 -6.94 3.47
CA LYS A 89 -37.86 -8.27 2.93
C LYS A 89 -37.23 -8.24 1.55
N GLU A 90 -37.69 -7.35 0.67
CA GLU A 90 -37.18 -7.22 -0.68
C GLU A 90 -35.73 -6.69 -0.68
N ALA A 91 -35.47 -5.62 0.07
CA ALA A 91 -34.11 -5.08 0.21
C ALA A 91 -33.16 -6.05 0.94
N MET A 92 -33.67 -6.85 1.89
CA MET A 92 -32.88 -7.91 2.51
C MET A 92 -32.50 -9.01 1.49
N ALA A 93 -33.42 -9.44 0.63
CA ALA A 93 -33.15 -10.43 -0.40
C ALA A 93 -32.09 -9.92 -1.40
N ILE A 94 -32.21 -8.68 -1.85
CA ILE A 94 -31.22 -8.04 -2.75
C ILE A 94 -29.84 -7.98 -2.08
N ARG A 95 -29.76 -7.52 -0.82
CA ARG A 95 -28.50 -7.47 -0.06
C ARG A 95 -27.89 -8.86 0.20
N GLN A 96 -28.72 -9.89 0.31
CA GLN A 96 -28.26 -11.27 0.44
C GLN A 96 -27.67 -11.77 -0.89
N GLN A 97 -28.36 -11.52 -2.01
CA GLN A 97 -27.87 -11.91 -3.33
C GLN A 97 -26.55 -11.23 -3.68
N CYS A 98 -26.46 -9.91 -3.48
CA CYS A 98 -25.22 -9.16 -3.72
C CYS A 98 -24.03 -9.73 -2.92
N ALA A 99 -24.29 -10.23 -1.70
CA ALA A 99 -23.24 -10.81 -0.86
C ALA A 99 -22.79 -12.18 -1.35
N LEU A 100 -23.71 -12.99 -1.88
CA LEU A 100 -23.39 -14.27 -2.50
C LEU A 100 -22.60 -14.06 -3.80
N ASP A 101 -23.02 -13.12 -4.63
CA ASP A 101 -22.34 -12.78 -5.89
C ASP A 101 -20.91 -12.28 -5.62
N ALA A 102 -20.75 -11.34 -4.68
CA ALA A 102 -19.45 -10.85 -4.28
C ALA A 102 -18.54 -11.94 -3.68
N LEU A 103 -19.11 -12.86 -2.89
CA LEU A 103 -18.35 -13.97 -2.31
C LEU A 103 -17.96 -15.02 -3.37
N HIS A 104 -18.80 -15.23 -4.37
CA HIS A 104 -18.47 -16.06 -5.52
C HIS A 104 -17.31 -15.46 -6.31
N ASP A 105 -17.32 -14.16 -6.56
CA ASP A 105 -16.23 -13.45 -7.24
C ASP A 105 -14.92 -13.50 -6.44
N VAL A 106 -15.00 -13.37 -5.11
CA VAL A 106 -13.86 -13.61 -4.20
C VAL A 106 -13.27 -14.99 -4.45
N CYS A 107 -14.10 -16.03 -4.44
CA CYS A 107 -13.61 -17.40 -4.58
C CYS A 107 -13.01 -17.65 -5.96
N GLN A 108 -13.68 -17.18 -7.02
CA GLN A 108 -13.17 -17.30 -8.39
C GLN A 108 -11.81 -16.60 -8.56
N TRP A 109 -11.66 -15.41 -7.98
CA TRP A 109 -10.41 -14.66 -8.06
C TRP A 109 -9.26 -15.35 -7.32
N LEU A 110 -9.52 -15.93 -6.13
CA LEU A 110 -8.53 -16.72 -5.41
C LEU A 110 -8.11 -17.99 -6.19
N VAL A 111 -9.06 -18.68 -6.83
CA VAL A 111 -8.75 -19.84 -7.69
C VAL A 111 -7.88 -19.46 -8.89
N LYS A 112 -8.04 -18.23 -9.43
CA LYS A 112 -7.23 -17.71 -10.55
C LYS A 112 -5.82 -17.25 -10.16
N GLY A 113 -5.42 -17.40 -8.90
CA GLY A 113 -4.07 -17.07 -8.41
C GLY A 113 -4.01 -15.85 -7.49
N GLY A 114 -5.14 -15.35 -7.00
CA GLY A 114 -5.16 -14.42 -5.87
C GLY A 114 -4.75 -15.12 -4.56
N GLU A 115 -4.03 -14.41 -3.69
CA GLU A 115 -3.53 -14.99 -2.42
C GLU A 115 -4.39 -14.59 -1.23
N VAL A 116 -4.80 -13.32 -1.16
CA VAL A 116 -5.63 -12.79 -0.07
C VAL A 116 -6.78 -11.95 -0.61
N ALA A 117 -8.01 -12.26 -0.24
CA ALA A 117 -9.18 -11.46 -0.59
C ALA A 117 -9.75 -10.77 0.67
N VAL A 118 -9.95 -9.46 0.61
CA VAL A 118 -10.60 -8.70 1.69
C VAL A 118 -12.07 -8.49 1.34
N PHE A 119 -12.96 -9.12 2.08
CA PHE A 119 -14.41 -9.00 1.93
C PHE A 119 -14.93 -7.86 2.83
N ASP A 120 -15.07 -6.66 2.25
CA ASP A 120 -15.50 -5.45 2.95
C ASP A 120 -17.03 -5.33 2.96
N ALA A 121 -17.64 -5.79 4.05
CA ALA A 121 -19.06 -5.69 4.32
C ALA A 121 -19.30 -5.48 5.84
N THR A 122 -20.55 -5.26 6.25
CA THR A 122 -20.88 -5.14 7.68
C THR A 122 -20.80 -6.47 8.41
N ASN A 123 -21.22 -7.57 7.76
CA ASN A 123 -21.22 -8.94 8.30
C ASN A 123 -21.67 -9.02 9.78
N SER A 124 -22.69 -8.22 10.09
CA SER A 124 -23.10 -7.85 11.45
C SER A 124 -23.93 -8.91 12.17
N THR A 125 -24.29 -10.01 11.51
CA THR A 125 -25.13 -11.09 12.08
C THR A 125 -24.40 -12.43 12.06
N LEU A 126 -24.74 -13.31 13.00
CA LEU A 126 -24.19 -14.66 13.10
C LEU A 126 -24.47 -15.48 11.84
N ASP A 127 -25.70 -15.42 11.32
CA ASP A 127 -26.10 -16.18 10.13
C ASP A 127 -25.30 -15.78 8.88
N ARG A 128 -24.98 -14.49 8.74
CA ARG A 128 -24.14 -14.01 7.63
C ARG A 128 -22.72 -14.55 7.75
N ARG A 129 -22.15 -14.57 8.96
CA ARG A 129 -20.80 -15.08 9.21
C ARG A 129 -20.70 -16.60 9.04
N ARG A 130 -21.72 -17.35 9.48
CA ARG A 130 -21.86 -18.79 9.20
C ARG A 130 -21.88 -19.08 7.70
N MET A 131 -22.70 -18.36 6.93
CA MET A 131 -22.74 -18.50 5.47
C MET A 131 -21.37 -18.27 4.82
N ILE A 132 -20.63 -17.24 5.26
CA ILE A 132 -19.27 -16.96 4.75
C ILE A 132 -18.35 -18.13 5.08
N ARG A 133 -18.36 -18.64 6.32
CA ARG A 133 -17.56 -19.81 6.72
C ARG A 133 -17.88 -21.05 5.89
N ASP A 134 -19.16 -21.36 5.69
CA ASP A 134 -19.58 -22.53 4.93
C ASP A 134 -19.05 -22.50 3.50
N ILE A 135 -19.07 -21.33 2.86
CA ILE A 135 -18.58 -21.18 1.49
C ILE A 135 -17.04 -21.17 1.45
N VAL A 136 -16.41 -20.35 2.28
CA VAL A 136 -14.95 -20.14 2.24
C VAL A 136 -14.18 -21.35 2.75
N VAL A 137 -14.57 -21.87 3.92
CA VAL A 137 -13.84 -22.93 4.61
C VAL A 137 -14.33 -24.31 4.15
N HIS A 138 -15.64 -24.57 4.24
CA HIS A 138 -16.16 -25.92 4.00
C HIS A 138 -16.27 -26.28 2.51
N LYS A 139 -16.68 -25.33 1.64
CA LYS A 139 -16.78 -25.60 0.19
C LYS A 139 -15.46 -25.40 -0.55
N MET A 140 -14.74 -24.31 -0.29
CA MET A 140 -13.52 -23.96 -1.03
C MET A 140 -12.21 -24.43 -0.37
N GLY A 141 -12.21 -24.73 0.94
CA GLY A 141 -10.99 -25.11 1.66
C GLY A 141 -10.01 -23.94 1.91
N PHE A 142 -10.48 -22.70 1.81
CA PHE A 142 -9.66 -21.51 2.08
C PHE A 142 -9.62 -21.19 3.57
N LYS A 143 -8.63 -20.39 3.97
CA LYS A 143 -8.54 -19.86 5.34
C LYS A 143 -9.43 -18.62 5.49
N LEU A 144 -10.11 -18.50 6.63
CA LEU A 144 -10.99 -17.37 6.94
C LEU A 144 -10.50 -16.66 8.20
N PHE A 145 -10.36 -15.34 8.13
CA PHE A 145 -10.00 -14.49 9.26
C PHE A 145 -10.95 -13.31 9.36
N PHE A 146 -11.65 -13.16 10.49
CA PHE A 146 -12.55 -12.03 10.70
C PHE A 146 -11.82 -10.85 11.34
N VAL A 147 -12.10 -9.63 10.86
CA VAL A 147 -11.59 -8.38 11.46
C VAL A 147 -12.79 -7.50 11.81
N GLU A 148 -13.11 -7.46 13.10
CA GLU A 148 -14.20 -6.65 13.64
C GLU A 148 -13.69 -5.29 14.09
N SER A 149 -14.29 -4.22 13.57
CA SER A 149 -13.98 -2.85 13.96
C SER A 149 -15.11 -2.27 14.81
N ILE A 150 -14.79 -1.95 16.07
CA ILE A 150 -15.70 -1.45 17.08
C ILE A 150 -15.24 -0.06 17.48
N CYS A 151 -16.11 0.94 17.32
CA CYS A 151 -15.84 2.31 17.74
C CYS A 151 -17.14 2.92 18.26
N ASP A 152 -17.09 3.47 19.47
CA ASP A 152 -18.24 4.06 20.14
C ASP A 152 -18.09 5.58 20.34
N ASP A 153 -16.95 6.18 19.97
CA ASP A 153 -16.74 7.64 20.05
C ASP A 153 -17.55 8.36 18.95
N PRO A 154 -18.55 9.19 19.30
CA PRO A 154 -19.37 9.92 18.34
C PRO A 154 -18.56 10.81 17.41
N ARG A 155 -17.45 11.41 17.88
CA ARG A 155 -16.64 12.36 17.10
C ARG A 155 -15.93 11.65 15.95
N ILE A 156 -15.40 10.46 16.21
CA ILE A 156 -14.75 9.63 15.17
C ILE A 156 -15.78 9.17 14.15
N ILE A 157 -16.98 8.80 14.61
CA ILE A 157 -18.06 8.35 13.74
C ILE A 157 -18.50 9.49 12.82
N GLU A 158 -18.75 10.67 13.36
CA GLU A 158 -19.10 11.87 12.59
C GLU A 158 -18.01 12.23 11.59
N GLN A 159 -16.73 12.28 12.02
CA GLN A 159 -15.61 12.55 11.12
C GLN A 159 -15.52 11.53 9.98
N ASN A 160 -15.68 10.24 10.28
CA ASN A 160 -15.70 9.18 9.26
C ASN A 160 -16.87 9.35 8.27
N ILE A 161 -18.04 9.80 8.73
CA ILE A 161 -19.18 10.07 7.85
C ILE A 161 -18.87 11.26 6.95
N MET A 162 -18.38 12.35 7.53
CA MET A 162 -18.08 13.60 6.82
C MET A 162 -16.99 13.42 5.76
N GLU A 163 -15.91 12.72 6.07
CA GLU A 163 -14.79 12.52 5.13
C GLU A 163 -15.13 11.53 4.01
N VAL A 164 -15.88 10.48 4.30
CA VAL A 164 -15.96 9.28 3.45
C VAL A 164 -17.32 9.08 2.80
N LYS A 165 -18.39 9.56 3.45
CA LYS A 165 -19.77 9.25 3.07
C LYS A 165 -20.49 10.44 2.45
N VAL A 166 -20.14 11.67 2.81
CA VAL A 166 -20.67 12.86 2.13
C VAL A 166 -20.25 12.89 0.65
N SER A 167 -19.04 12.42 0.34
CA SER A 167 -18.51 12.30 -1.03
C SER A 167 -18.88 10.99 -1.73
N SER A 168 -19.70 10.13 -1.10
CA SER A 168 -20.06 8.82 -1.65
C SER A 168 -21.07 8.95 -2.80
N PRO A 169 -20.99 8.09 -3.85
CA PRO A 169 -21.98 8.03 -4.92
C PRO A 169 -23.42 7.81 -4.41
N ASP A 170 -23.58 7.23 -3.23
CA ASP A 170 -24.87 7.02 -2.55
C ASP A 170 -25.63 8.34 -2.26
N TYR A 171 -24.94 9.49 -2.20
CA TYR A 171 -25.50 10.76 -1.71
C TYR A 171 -25.40 11.93 -2.69
N THR A 172 -25.06 11.67 -3.96
CA THR A 172 -24.87 12.72 -5.00
C THR A 172 -26.09 13.61 -5.24
N ASN A 173 -27.29 13.10 -4.92
CA ASN A 173 -28.56 13.82 -5.13
C ASN A 173 -29.01 14.62 -3.90
N ILE A 174 -28.33 14.51 -2.76
CA ILE A 174 -28.68 15.22 -1.52
C ILE A 174 -27.77 16.45 -1.39
N GLN A 175 -28.35 17.64 -1.57
CA GLN A 175 -27.59 18.90 -1.57
C GLN A 175 -27.16 19.35 -0.16
N ASN A 176 -27.82 18.87 0.90
CA ASN A 176 -27.54 19.28 2.28
C ASN A 176 -26.79 18.19 3.06
N THR A 177 -25.57 18.52 3.50
CA THR A 177 -24.69 17.66 4.29
C THR A 177 -25.33 17.17 5.58
N ASP A 178 -26.16 18.00 6.23
CA ASP A 178 -26.84 17.62 7.48
C ASP A 178 -27.89 16.53 7.26
N ASN A 179 -28.54 16.53 6.10
CA ASN A 179 -29.50 15.49 5.73
C ASN A 179 -28.79 14.16 5.43
N VAL A 180 -27.60 14.21 4.80
CA VAL A 180 -26.77 13.02 4.58
C VAL A 180 -26.31 12.42 5.91
N LEU A 181 -25.89 13.27 6.85
CA LEU A 181 -25.49 12.84 8.19
C LEU A 181 -26.66 12.15 8.91
N ASN A 182 -27.84 12.77 8.93
CA ASN A 182 -29.03 12.21 9.56
C ASN A 182 -29.48 10.89 8.94
N ASP A 183 -29.54 10.79 7.60
CA ASP A 183 -29.85 9.53 6.90
C ASP A 183 -28.85 8.43 7.28
N PHE A 184 -27.56 8.76 7.34
CA PHE A 184 -26.53 7.79 7.68
C PHE A 184 -26.56 7.37 9.15
N LEU A 185 -26.90 8.27 10.07
CA LEU A 185 -27.11 7.94 11.48
C LEU A 185 -28.30 6.99 11.65
N LEU A 186 -29.44 7.26 11.00
CA LEU A 186 -30.59 6.36 10.99
C LEU A 186 -30.25 5.00 10.39
N ARG A 187 -29.46 4.97 9.30
CA ARG A 187 -28.90 3.74 8.75
C ARG A 187 -28.10 2.96 9.78
N ILE A 188 -27.26 3.61 10.60
CA ILE A 188 -26.50 2.93 11.66
C ILE A 188 -27.45 2.32 12.70
N GLU A 189 -28.51 3.02 13.10
CA GLU A 189 -29.50 2.49 14.05
C GLU A 189 -30.18 1.22 13.53
N HIS A 190 -30.58 1.17 12.24
CA HIS A 190 -31.13 -0.05 11.63
C HIS A 190 -30.18 -1.25 11.70
N TYR A 191 -28.86 -1.02 11.60
CA TYR A 191 -27.88 -2.11 11.77
C TYR A 191 -27.66 -2.48 13.22
N LYS A 192 -27.77 -1.53 14.17
CA LYS A 192 -27.62 -1.80 15.61
C LYS A 192 -28.68 -2.74 16.15
N GLU A 193 -29.93 -2.63 15.67
CA GLU A 193 -31.05 -3.50 16.11
C GLU A 193 -30.77 -5.00 15.96
N LYS A 194 -29.97 -5.38 14.95
CA LYS A 194 -29.61 -6.77 14.64
C LYS A 194 -28.12 -7.05 14.78
N TYR A 195 -27.37 -6.14 15.39
CA TYR A 195 -25.92 -6.31 15.48
C TYR A 195 -25.56 -7.35 16.53
N GLU A 196 -24.91 -8.41 16.09
CA GLU A 196 -24.38 -9.48 16.92
C GLU A 196 -22.85 -9.43 16.80
N PRO A 197 -22.15 -8.83 17.79
CA PRO A 197 -20.68 -8.81 17.79
C PRO A 197 -20.10 -10.23 17.73
N LEU A 198 -18.84 -10.36 17.30
CA LEU A 198 -18.17 -11.67 17.37
C LEU A 198 -18.14 -12.16 18.83
N ASP A 199 -18.45 -13.42 19.09
CA ASP A 199 -18.47 -13.96 20.46
C ASP A 199 -17.59 -15.20 20.59
N GLU A 200 -16.75 -15.23 21.63
CA GLU A 200 -15.79 -16.32 21.84
C GLU A 200 -16.47 -17.66 22.10
N ARG A 201 -17.66 -17.68 22.70
CA ARG A 201 -18.38 -18.92 23.02
C ARG A 201 -19.17 -19.44 21.83
N LEU A 202 -19.89 -18.55 21.14
CA LEU A 202 -20.74 -18.91 20.01
C LEU A 202 -19.93 -19.18 18.73
N GLU A 203 -18.79 -18.52 18.59
CA GLU A 203 -17.92 -18.56 17.40
C GLU A 203 -16.50 -19.03 17.77
N CYS A 204 -16.40 -19.95 18.73
CA CYS A 204 -15.15 -20.45 19.31
C CYS A 204 -14.20 -21.12 18.29
N GLU A 205 -14.71 -21.50 17.13
CA GLU A 205 -13.98 -22.12 16.03
C GLU A 205 -13.40 -21.09 15.05
N TYR A 206 -13.76 -19.81 15.15
CA TYR A 206 -13.36 -18.79 14.18
C TYR A 206 -12.02 -18.16 14.55
N SER A 207 -11.19 -17.90 13.55
CA SER A 207 -10.03 -17.02 13.70
C SER A 207 -10.48 -15.58 13.53
N TYR A 208 -10.29 -14.74 14.55
CA TYR A 208 -10.71 -13.34 14.46
C TYR A 208 -9.85 -12.38 15.28
N MET A 209 -9.95 -11.12 14.88
CA MET A 209 -9.41 -9.96 15.57
C MET A 209 -10.54 -8.97 15.84
N LYS A 210 -10.59 -8.44 17.06
CA LYS A 210 -11.41 -7.26 17.38
C LYS A 210 -10.51 -6.05 17.56
N ILE A 211 -10.85 -4.95 16.90
CA ILE A 211 -10.18 -3.66 17.03
C ILE A 211 -11.15 -2.72 17.74
N TYR A 212 -10.80 -2.33 18.96
CA TYR A 212 -11.53 -1.31 19.72
C TYR A 212 -10.84 0.04 19.52
N ASP A 213 -11.55 0.99 18.91
CA ASP A 213 -11.08 2.37 18.76
C ASP A 213 -11.74 3.25 19.84
N THR A 214 -10.96 3.58 20.88
CA THR A 214 -11.41 4.29 22.08
C THR A 214 -11.21 5.81 22.00
N GLY A 215 -10.79 6.36 20.85
CA GLY A 215 -10.62 7.81 20.68
C GLY A 215 -9.39 8.43 21.36
N GLU A 216 -8.65 7.67 22.16
CA GLU A 216 -7.35 8.09 22.68
C GLU A 216 -6.22 7.64 21.76
N LYS A 217 -5.27 8.55 21.50
CA LYS A 217 -4.20 8.50 20.48
C LYS A 217 -3.35 7.21 20.41
N VAL A 218 -3.47 6.28 21.35
CA VAL A 218 -2.51 5.18 21.55
C VAL A 218 -3.16 3.84 21.96
N MET A 219 -4.45 3.78 22.31
CA MET A 219 -4.99 2.58 22.97
C MET A 219 -6.00 1.82 22.11
N LYS A 220 -5.47 1.04 21.16
CA LYS A 220 -6.22 -0.03 20.50
C LYS A 220 -6.17 -1.29 21.36
N THR A 221 -7.30 -1.71 21.89
CA THR A 221 -7.41 -3.06 22.45
C THR A 221 -7.58 -4.02 21.28
N VAL A 222 -6.70 -5.01 21.19
CA VAL A 222 -6.77 -6.07 20.20
C VAL A 222 -7.01 -7.40 20.92
N VAL A 223 -8.10 -8.07 20.58
CA VAL A 223 -8.36 -9.45 21.00
C VAL A 223 -8.13 -10.33 19.78
N VAL A 224 -7.19 -11.27 19.88
CA VAL A 224 -6.93 -12.26 18.83
C VAL A 224 -7.37 -13.63 19.32
N HIS A 225 -8.23 -14.27 18.55
CA HIS A 225 -8.65 -15.66 18.78
C HIS A 225 -8.12 -16.56 17.67
N LYS A 226 -7.46 -17.68 18.06
CA LYS A 226 -6.97 -18.76 17.18
C LYS A 226 -6.36 -18.28 15.84
N HIS A 227 -5.23 -17.58 15.87
CA HIS A 227 -4.54 -17.25 14.61
C HIS A 227 -3.71 -18.43 14.10
N GLU A 228 -3.92 -18.81 12.84
CA GLU A 228 -3.27 -19.94 12.18
C GLU A 228 -2.36 -19.47 11.04
N GLY A 229 -1.07 -19.31 11.34
CA GLY A 229 -0.02 -19.13 10.35
C GLY A 229 0.48 -17.70 10.17
N HIS A 230 1.57 -17.59 9.41
CA HIS A 230 2.40 -16.39 9.31
C HIS A 230 1.65 -15.13 8.82
N ILE A 231 0.76 -15.27 7.84
CA ILE A 231 0.03 -14.13 7.26
C ILE A 231 -0.92 -13.50 8.28
N GLN A 232 -1.66 -14.32 9.02
CA GLN A 232 -2.58 -13.83 10.04
C GLN A 232 -1.83 -13.06 11.13
N SER A 233 -0.67 -13.57 11.59
CA SER A 233 0.20 -12.85 12.53
C SER A 233 0.70 -11.51 11.97
N ARG A 234 1.07 -11.45 10.68
CA ARG A 234 1.49 -10.20 10.02
C ARG A 234 0.34 -9.20 9.88
N ILE A 235 -0.86 -9.66 9.52
CA ILE A 235 -2.06 -8.83 9.48
C ILE A 235 -2.33 -8.25 10.87
N VAL A 236 -2.29 -9.09 11.91
CA VAL A 236 -2.49 -8.64 13.30
C VAL A 236 -1.45 -7.57 13.66
N TYR A 237 -0.16 -7.84 13.38
CA TYR A 237 0.93 -6.91 13.65
C TYR A 237 0.74 -5.57 12.92
N TYR A 238 0.36 -5.60 11.63
CA TYR A 238 0.07 -4.38 10.87
C TYR A 238 -1.09 -3.59 11.47
N LEU A 239 -2.21 -4.26 11.75
CA LEU A 239 -3.42 -3.62 12.27
C LEU A 239 -3.26 -3.04 13.69
N MET A 240 -2.34 -3.61 14.48
CA MET A 240 -1.91 -3.05 15.77
C MET A 240 -1.12 -1.74 15.63
N ASN A 241 -0.41 -1.55 14.52
CA ASN A 241 0.46 -0.38 14.31
C ASN A 241 -0.22 0.75 13.53
N ILE A 242 -1.28 0.50 12.75
CA ILE A 242 -1.97 1.59 12.06
C ILE A 242 -2.75 2.46 13.05
N HIS A 243 -2.89 3.75 12.77
CA HIS A 243 -3.85 4.63 13.45
C HIS A 243 -4.58 5.56 12.47
N ILE A 244 -5.77 6.02 12.87
CA ILE A 244 -6.66 6.87 12.06
C ILE A 244 -6.47 8.37 12.30
N VAL A 245 -5.65 8.75 13.29
CA VAL A 245 -5.38 10.17 13.59
C VAL A 245 -4.72 10.86 12.39
N PRO A 246 -5.23 12.03 11.97
CA PRO A 246 -4.61 12.85 10.92
C PRO A 246 -3.15 13.18 11.24
N ARG A 247 -2.28 13.02 10.25
CA ARG A 247 -0.83 13.28 10.38
C ARG A 247 -0.24 13.68 9.05
N THR A 248 0.99 14.20 9.10
CA THR A 248 1.75 14.55 7.90
C THR A 248 3.11 13.87 7.90
N ILE A 249 3.45 13.23 6.79
CA ILE A 249 4.76 12.61 6.57
C ILE A 249 5.49 13.46 5.54
N TYR A 250 6.71 13.87 5.86
CA TYR A 250 7.58 14.63 4.96
C TYR A 250 8.68 13.70 4.48
N LEU A 251 8.79 13.55 3.17
CA LEU A 251 9.82 12.75 2.52
C LEU A 251 10.74 13.68 1.73
N THR A 252 12.05 13.56 1.91
CA THR A 252 13.01 14.24 1.04
C THR A 252 14.28 13.44 0.89
N ARG A 253 14.99 13.64 -0.22
CA ARG A 253 16.35 13.14 -0.38
C ARG A 253 17.32 13.97 0.46
N HIS A 254 18.49 13.41 0.71
CA HIS A 254 19.64 14.21 1.12
C HIS A 254 19.87 15.37 0.13
N GLY A 255 20.52 16.45 0.61
CA GLY A 255 21.02 17.50 -0.29
C GLY A 255 21.99 16.93 -1.33
N GLU A 256 22.17 17.63 -2.44
CA GLU A 256 23.08 17.21 -3.51
C GLU A 256 24.46 16.82 -2.96
N SER A 257 24.96 15.63 -3.32
CA SER A 257 26.26 15.12 -2.90
C SER A 257 27.35 15.31 -3.95
N LEU A 258 28.61 15.13 -3.55
CA LEU A 258 29.74 15.13 -4.50
C LEU A 258 29.58 14.06 -5.59
N HIS A 259 29.12 12.86 -5.24
CA HIS A 259 28.84 11.80 -6.22
C HIS A 259 27.73 12.17 -7.20
N ASN A 260 26.70 12.91 -6.75
CA ASN A 260 25.64 13.37 -7.65
C ASN A 260 26.20 14.29 -8.74
N MET A 261 27.09 15.22 -8.39
CA MET A 261 27.66 16.17 -9.35
C MET A 261 28.44 15.48 -10.48
N VAL A 262 29.03 14.31 -10.22
CA VAL A 262 29.79 13.52 -11.19
C VAL A 262 29.01 12.33 -11.76
N GLY A 263 27.73 12.18 -11.39
CA GLY A 263 26.86 11.10 -11.89
C GLY A 263 27.20 9.69 -11.39
N ARG A 264 27.91 9.57 -10.25
CA ARG A 264 28.23 8.27 -9.63
C ARG A 264 27.09 7.79 -8.73
N ILE A 265 26.82 6.49 -8.76
CA ILE A 265 25.84 5.84 -7.89
C ILE A 265 26.50 5.32 -6.60
N GLY A 266 25.70 5.16 -5.55
CA GLY A 266 26.19 4.60 -4.27
C GLY A 266 27.23 5.48 -3.55
N GLY A 267 28.10 4.82 -2.79
CA GLY A 267 29.14 5.38 -1.95
C GLY A 267 28.62 6.13 -0.72
N ASP A 268 29.52 6.79 -0.01
CA ASP A 268 29.23 7.59 1.19
C ASP A 268 29.79 9.02 1.10
N SER A 269 29.70 9.62 -0.08
CA SER A 269 30.19 10.98 -0.32
C SER A 269 29.46 12.04 0.51
N GLU A 270 30.16 13.13 0.85
CA GLU A 270 29.60 14.29 1.55
C GLU A 270 28.71 15.16 0.65
N LEU A 271 28.01 16.13 1.27
CA LEU A 271 27.25 17.15 0.58
C LEU A 271 28.13 18.07 -0.27
N SER A 272 27.62 18.43 -1.45
CA SER A 272 28.16 19.53 -2.26
C SER A 272 27.90 20.88 -1.59
N PRO A 273 28.53 21.98 -2.06
CA PRO A 273 28.18 23.32 -1.60
C PRO A 273 26.68 23.65 -1.75
N ARG A 274 26.04 23.21 -2.86
CA ARG A 274 24.59 23.35 -3.05
C ARG A 274 23.80 22.45 -2.11
N GLY A 275 24.26 21.23 -1.85
CA GLY A 275 23.65 20.34 -0.86
C GLY A 275 23.63 20.94 0.54
N ARG A 276 24.70 21.65 0.94
CA ARG A 276 24.73 22.39 2.22
C ARG A 276 23.75 23.57 2.24
N GLN A 277 23.61 24.31 1.14
CA GLN A 277 22.59 25.36 1.03
C GLN A 277 21.18 24.78 1.17
N TYR A 278 20.92 23.60 0.57
CA TYR A 278 19.66 22.90 0.73
C TYR A 278 19.40 22.46 2.18
N ALA A 279 20.42 21.96 2.89
CA ALA A 279 20.31 21.59 4.30
C ALA A 279 19.84 22.77 5.16
N THR A 280 20.44 23.95 4.97
CA THR A 280 20.03 25.17 5.66
C THR A 280 18.61 25.62 5.25
N ALA A 281 18.27 25.56 3.96
CA ALA A 281 16.93 25.89 3.48
C ALA A 281 15.86 24.93 4.02
N LEU A 282 16.16 23.63 4.12
CA LEU A 282 15.29 22.62 4.69
C LEU A 282 15.04 22.89 6.17
N ALA A 283 16.08 23.18 6.94
CA ALA A 283 15.94 23.53 8.36
C ALA A 283 15.05 24.76 8.55
N GLY A 284 15.28 25.83 7.77
CA GLY A 284 14.43 27.01 7.79
C GLY A 284 12.98 26.72 7.42
N TYR A 285 12.76 25.93 6.36
CA TYR A 285 11.42 25.51 5.95
C TYR A 285 10.70 24.75 7.07
N ILE A 286 11.35 23.73 7.65
CA ILE A 286 10.74 22.93 8.72
C ILE A 286 10.43 23.78 9.97
N GLU A 287 11.31 24.72 10.32
CA GLU A 287 11.08 25.66 11.43
C GLU A 287 9.85 26.55 11.16
N THR A 288 9.66 27.02 9.91
CA THR A 288 8.47 27.82 9.53
C THR A 288 7.16 27.05 9.61
N GLN A 289 7.18 25.73 9.42
CA GLN A 289 5.96 24.91 9.47
C GLN A 289 5.47 24.66 10.90
N GLN A 290 6.31 24.89 11.92
CA GLN A 290 5.97 24.71 13.35
C GLN A 290 5.27 23.37 13.65
N ILE A 291 5.82 22.27 13.11
CA ILE A 291 5.18 20.96 13.14
C ILE A 291 5.25 20.37 14.57
N PRO A 292 4.10 20.15 15.25
CA PRO A 292 4.11 19.62 16.61
C PRO A 292 4.56 18.16 16.64
N GLY A 293 5.44 17.83 17.57
CA GLY A 293 5.92 16.46 17.79
C GLY A 293 6.69 15.86 16.61
N LEU A 294 7.32 16.69 15.77
CA LEU A 294 8.10 16.22 14.62
C LEU A 294 9.24 15.31 15.07
N ARG A 295 9.36 14.15 14.43
CA ARG A 295 10.56 13.28 14.51
C ARG A 295 11.29 13.30 13.18
N VAL A 296 12.61 13.19 13.22
CA VAL A 296 13.46 13.21 12.02
C VAL A 296 14.19 11.89 11.89
N TRP A 297 14.01 11.21 10.76
CA TRP A 297 14.70 9.95 10.48
C TRP A 297 15.66 10.10 9.32
N THR A 298 16.82 9.51 9.49
CA THR A 298 17.88 9.52 8.48
C THR A 298 18.45 8.14 8.25
N SER A 299 19.04 7.94 7.08
CA SER A 299 19.98 6.85 6.86
C SER A 299 21.26 7.01 7.68
N TRP A 300 22.12 6.00 7.69
CA TRP A 300 23.46 6.11 8.28
C TRP A 300 24.50 6.80 7.37
N MET A 301 24.15 7.13 6.13
CA MET A 301 25.06 7.76 5.17
C MET A 301 25.28 9.24 5.48
N ARG A 302 26.52 9.71 5.34
CA ARG A 302 26.98 11.06 5.72
C ARG A 302 26.10 12.16 5.14
N ARG A 303 25.78 12.07 3.85
CA ARG A 303 24.94 13.05 3.14
C ARG A 303 23.56 13.26 3.78
N ALA A 304 22.90 12.19 4.25
CA ALA A 304 21.60 12.31 4.92
C ALA A 304 21.76 12.97 6.30
N ILE A 305 22.76 12.55 7.07
CA ILE A 305 23.06 13.09 8.41
C ILE A 305 23.42 14.58 8.32
N GLN A 306 24.25 14.96 7.35
CA GLN A 306 24.64 16.36 7.12
C GLN A 306 23.44 17.23 6.71
N THR A 307 22.44 16.66 6.01
CA THR A 307 21.27 17.40 5.53
C THR A 307 20.36 17.85 6.68
N VAL A 308 20.26 17.07 7.76
CA VAL A 308 19.37 17.36 8.89
C VAL A 308 20.10 18.03 10.06
N LYS A 309 21.39 18.35 9.91
CA LYS A 309 22.23 18.86 11.00
C LYS A 309 21.60 20.03 11.77
N ASP A 310 20.95 20.95 11.05
CA ASP A 310 20.39 22.17 11.61
C ASP A 310 18.88 22.06 11.91
N VAL A 311 18.26 20.88 11.69
CA VAL A 311 16.83 20.64 11.98
C VAL A 311 16.64 20.37 13.48
N LYS A 312 15.93 21.26 14.17
CA LYS A 312 15.66 21.19 15.62
C LYS A 312 14.50 20.23 15.95
N ALA A 313 14.76 18.93 15.87
CA ALA A 313 13.82 17.88 16.28
C ALA A 313 14.59 16.61 16.70
N PRO A 314 13.99 15.70 17.49
CA PRO A 314 14.61 14.41 17.80
C PRO A 314 14.98 13.65 16.53
N GLN A 315 16.25 13.27 16.41
CA GLN A 315 16.80 12.63 15.22
C GLN A 315 17.16 11.16 15.48
N GLU A 316 16.75 10.28 14.58
CA GLU A 316 17.06 8.84 14.61
C GLU A 316 17.70 8.39 13.32
N ARG A 317 18.55 7.37 13.45
CA ARG A 317 19.33 6.82 12.34
C ARG A 317 18.93 5.37 12.12
N TRP A 318 18.41 5.10 10.93
CA TRP A 318 17.92 3.79 10.54
C TRP A 318 18.83 3.23 9.46
N LYS A 319 19.50 2.10 9.74
CA LYS A 319 20.33 1.43 8.72
C LYS A 319 19.48 0.96 7.54
N ALA A 320 18.22 0.61 7.80
CA ALA A 320 17.21 0.28 6.79
C ALA A 320 16.89 1.44 5.84
N LEU A 321 17.26 2.69 6.15
CA LEU A 321 17.10 3.84 5.26
C LEU A 321 18.33 4.11 4.39
N ASN A 322 19.37 3.27 4.42
CA ASN A 322 20.51 3.40 3.50
C ASN A 322 20.07 3.19 2.05
N GLU A 323 20.76 3.85 1.10
CA GLU A 323 20.50 3.70 -0.34
C GLU A 323 20.61 2.22 -0.75
N ILE A 324 19.97 1.88 -1.88
CA ILE A 324 20.14 0.58 -2.51
C ILE A 324 21.63 0.27 -2.73
N ASP A 325 22.07 -0.91 -2.32
CA ASP A 325 23.43 -1.38 -2.52
C ASP A 325 23.65 -1.78 -3.99
N ALA A 326 24.51 -1.07 -4.71
CA ALA A 326 24.85 -1.38 -6.09
C ALA A 326 25.94 -2.47 -6.22
N GLY A 327 26.41 -3.05 -5.11
CA GLY A 327 27.38 -4.13 -5.08
C GLY A 327 28.67 -3.78 -5.81
N ILE A 328 29.03 -4.59 -6.82
CA ILE A 328 30.23 -4.34 -7.63
C ILE A 328 30.17 -3.03 -8.46
N CYS A 329 28.99 -2.43 -8.60
CA CYS A 329 28.76 -1.19 -9.36
C CYS A 329 28.76 0.07 -8.47
N GLU A 330 29.06 -0.06 -7.18
CA GLU A 330 29.23 1.08 -6.27
C GLU A 330 30.29 2.06 -6.79
N GLU A 331 30.03 3.36 -6.61
CA GLU A 331 30.90 4.48 -7.01
C GLU A 331 31.19 4.60 -8.52
N MET A 332 30.45 3.88 -9.37
CA MET A 332 30.52 3.99 -10.83
C MET A 332 29.44 4.92 -11.38
N THR A 333 29.68 5.48 -12.55
CA THR A 333 28.67 6.15 -13.39
C THR A 333 27.89 5.11 -14.20
N TYR A 334 26.69 5.46 -14.66
CA TYR A 334 25.92 4.56 -15.54
C TYR A 334 26.64 4.24 -16.86
N ALA A 335 27.44 5.18 -17.39
CA ALA A 335 28.24 4.94 -18.60
C ALA A 335 29.36 3.91 -18.34
N GLU A 336 30.05 4.00 -17.21
CA GLU A 336 31.06 3.00 -16.82
C GLU A 336 30.44 1.61 -16.58
N ILE A 337 29.23 1.54 -16.03
CA ILE A 337 28.50 0.28 -15.85
C ILE A 337 28.13 -0.32 -17.21
N GLN A 338 27.65 0.50 -18.16
CA GLN A 338 27.32 0.05 -19.50
C GLN A 338 28.53 -0.50 -20.25
N GLU A 339 29.70 0.12 -20.08
CA GLU A 339 30.95 -0.33 -20.70
C GLU A 339 31.51 -1.60 -20.06
N LYS A 340 31.56 -1.66 -18.72
CA LYS A 340 32.17 -2.78 -17.97
C LYS A 340 31.25 -3.99 -17.83
N TYR A 341 29.95 -3.77 -17.67
CA TYR A 341 28.94 -4.79 -17.39
C TYR A 341 27.69 -4.60 -18.28
N PRO A 342 27.82 -4.73 -19.61
CA PRO A 342 26.71 -4.46 -20.54
C PRO A 342 25.53 -5.42 -20.34
N SER A 343 25.79 -6.67 -19.96
CA SER A 343 24.75 -7.66 -19.64
C SER A 343 23.89 -7.21 -18.45
N ASP A 344 24.53 -6.76 -17.37
CA ASP A 344 23.86 -6.29 -16.15
C ASP A 344 23.09 -4.99 -16.39
N PHE A 345 23.66 -4.08 -17.20
CA PHE A 345 22.99 -2.85 -17.61
C PHE A 345 21.68 -3.14 -18.35
N ASN A 346 21.72 -4.05 -19.34
CA ASN A 346 20.54 -4.44 -20.11
C ASN A 346 19.52 -5.23 -19.27
N ALA A 347 19.99 -6.15 -18.41
CA ALA A 347 19.12 -6.92 -17.52
C ALA A 347 18.36 -6.01 -16.55
N ARG A 348 19.04 -4.97 -16.03
CA ARG A 348 18.43 -3.96 -15.17
C ARG A 348 17.38 -3.12 -15.87
N ASP A 349 17.59 -2.77 -17.14
CA ASP A 349 16.61 -2.02 -17.91
C ASP A 349 15.37 -2.86 -18.27
N ALA A 350 15.57 -4.15 -18.56
CA ALA A 350 14.48 -5.08 -18.84
C ALA A 350 13.57 -5.32 -17.63
N ASN A 351 14.14 -5.54 -16.43
CA ASN A 351 13.36 -5.77 -15.20
C ASN A 351 13.99 -5.09 -13.98
N LYS A 352 13.84 -3.77 -13.92
CA LYS A 352 14.47 -2.93 -12.89
C LYS A 352 14.01 -3.23 -11.47
N PHE A 353 12.81 -3.79 -11.26
CA PHE A 353 12.31 -4.10 -9.93
C PHE A 353 13.00 -5.35 -9.35
N ALA A 354 13.02 -6.44 -10.11
CA ALA A 354 13.55 -7.73 -9.66
C ALA A 354 15.06 -7.88 -9.87
N TYR A 355 15.66 -7.10 -10.78
CA TYR A 355 17.10 -7.13 -11.01
C TYR A 355 17.86 -6.83 -9.70
N ARG A 356 18.74 -7.75 -9.32
CA ARG A 356 19.65 -7.62 -8.17
C ARG A 356 21.05 -7.36 -8.68
N TYR A 357 21.67 -6.27 -8.21
CA TYR A 357 23.08 -6.04 -8.52
C TYR A 357 23.95 -7.20 -8.02
N PRO A 358 25.00 -7.61 -8.75
CA PRO A 358 25.92 -8.62 -8.26
C PRO A 358 26.56 -8.18 -6.93
N ARG A 359 26.37 -9.00 -5.88
CA ARG A 359 26.75 -8.69 -4.49
C ARG A 359 26.09 -7.43 -3.91
N GLY A 360 24.95 -7.02 -4.45
CA GLY A 360 24.14 -5.89 -3.97
C GLY A 360 22.67 -6.27 -3.81
N GLU A 361 21.80 -5.28 -3.96
CA GLU A 361 20.36 -5.38 -3.72
C GLU A 361 19.53 -5.18 -5.00
N SER A 362 18.30 -5.70 -5.00
CA SER A 362 17.21 -5.31 -5.91
C SER A 362 16.25 -4.32 -5.24
N TYR A 363 15.29 -3.78 -5.99
CA TYR A 363 14.18 -3.03 -5.38
C TYR A 363 13.28 -3.93 -4.52
N GLU A 364 13.18 -5.22 -4.85
CA GLU A 364 12.46 -6.22 -4.05
C GLU A 364 13.13 -6.42 -2.67
N ASP A 365 14.47 -6.53 -2.64
CA ASP A 365 15.23 -6.58 -1.37
C ASP A 365 15.02 -5.31 -0.55
N LEU A 366 14.99 -4.16 -1.23
CA LEU A 366 14.80 -2.87 -0.59
C LEU A 366 13.41 -2.73 0.04
N VAL A 367 12.36 -3.23 -0.62
CA VAL A 367 11.00 -3.29 -0.07
C VAL A 367 10.98 -4.15 1.21
N ALA A 368 11.56 -5.35 1.17
CA ALA A 368 11.64 -6.21 2.36
C ALA A 368 12.40 -5.55 3.51
N ARG A 369 13.51 -4.87 3.22
CA ARG A 369 14.31 -4.12 4.21
C ARG A 369 13.56 -2.91 4.80
N LEU A 370 12.69 -2.27 4.03
CA LEU A 370 11.94 -1.08 4.45
C LEU A 370 10.65 -1.39 5.20
N GLU A 371 10.20 -2.65 5.25
CA GLU A 371 8.98 -3.02 5.96
C GLU A 371 8.93 -2.50 7.42
N PRO A 372 9.98 -2.66 8.26
CA PRO A 372 9.96 -2.11 9.62
C PRO A 372 9.84 -0.58 9.67
N VAL A 373 10.35 0.12 8.66
CA VAL A 373 10.23 1.58 8.54
C VAL A 373 8.77 1.95 8.24
N ILE A 374 8.11 1.22 7.33
CA ILE A 374 6.68 1.43 7.04
C ILE A 374 5.82 1.20 8.29
N MET A 375 6.11 0.15 9.07
CA MET A 375 5.38 -0.11 10.31
C MET A 375 5.48 1.06 11.29
N GLU A 376 6.68 1.60 11.47
CA GLU A 376 6.89 2.73 12.37
C GLU A 376 6.27 4.03 11.80
N LEU A 377 6.29 4.25 10.48
CA LEU A 377 5.58 5.38 9.84
C LEU A 377 4.05 5.28 9.98
N GLU A 378 3.52 4.05 10.05
CA GLU A 378 2.10 3.82 10.30
C GLU A 378 1.71 4.09 11.75
N ARG A 379 2.65 3.90 12.69
CA ARG A 379 2.49 4.09 14.14
C ARG A 379 2.69 5.53 14.60
N GLN A 380 3.58 6.26 13.94
CA GLN A 380 3.99 7.60 14.35
C GLN A 380 3.11 8.69 13.75
N GLY A 381 3.11 9.86 14.42
CA GLY A 381 2.47 11.08 13.94
C GLY A 381 3.28 11.78 12.86
N ASN A 382 3.76 12.99 13.15
CA ASN A 382 4.50 13.79 12.18
C ASN A 382 5.97 13.37 12.08
N VAL A 383 6.41 12.95 10.90
CA VAL A 383 7.77 12.45 10.66
C VAL A 383 8.36 13.10 9.42
N LEU A 384 9.61 13.54 9.51
CA LEU A 384 10.46 13.91 8.37
C LEU A 384 11.46 12.79 8.13
N VAL A 385 11.42 12.16 6.96
CA VAL A 385 12.39 11.15 6.53
C VAL A 385 13.33 11.79 5.51
N VAL A 386 14.64 11.70 5.78
CA VAL A 386 15.71 12.12 4.86
C VAL A 386 16.54 10.90 4.45
N SER A 387 16.43 10.51 3.19
CA SER A 387 17.07 9.30 2.65
C SER A 387 17.51 9.53 1.19
N HIS A 388 17.34 8.53 0.33
CA HIS A 388 17.98 8.44 -0.98
C HIS A 388 16.97 8.13 -2.08
N GLN A 389 17.43 8.07 -3.33
CA GLN A 389 16.52 8.02 -4.46
C GLN A 389 15.74 6.70 -4.51
N ALA A 390 16.39 5.54 -4.37
CA ALA A 390 15.68 4.27 -4.45
C ALA A 390 14.79 4.03 -3.23
N VAL A 391 15.27 4.39 -2.03
CA VAL A 391 14.49 4.29 -0.79
C VAL A 391 13.22 5.14 -0.84
N MET A 392 13.33 6.39 -1.28
CA MET A 392 12.18 7.29 -1.37
C MET A 392 11.13 6.80 -2.37
N ARG A 393 11.56 6.18 -3.48
CA ARG A 393 10.64 5.53 -4.42
C ARG A 393 9.83 4.41 -3.75
N CYS A 394 10.49 3.55 -2.97
CA CYS A 394 9.80 2.47 -2.25
C CYS A 394 8.78 3.01 -1.23
N LEU A 395 9.16 4.03 -0.46
CA LEU A 395 8.27 4.67 0.51
C LEU A 395 7.07 5.34 -0.18
N LEU A 396 7.31 6.09 -1.25
CA LEU A 396 6.24 6.72 -2.03
C LEU A 396 5.32 5.69 -2.66
N ALA A 397 5.86 4.61 -3.22
CA ALA A 397 5.05 3.55 -3.80
C ALA A 397 4.09 2.93 -2.78
N TYR A 398 4.51 2.76 -1.52
CA TYR A 398 3.62 2.33 -0.45
C TYR A 398 2.48 3.33 -0.20
N PHE A 399 2.77 4.63 -0.04
CA PHE A 399 1.73 5.61 0.31
C PHE A 399 0.79 5.95 -0.86
N LEU A 400 1.30 5.87 -2.09
CA LEU A 400 0.59 6.21 -3.32
C LEU A 400 -0.01 5.00 -4.04
N ASP A 401 0.14 3.79 -3.46
CA ASP A 401 -0.37 2.53 -4.01
C ASP A 401 0.13 2.27 -5.44
N LYS A 402 1.45 2.39 -5.64
CA LYS A 402 2.10 2.20 -6.94
C LYS A 402 2.59 0.77 -7.11
N SER A 403 2.43 0.27 -8.32
CA SER A 403 2.82 -1.09 -8.69
C SER A 403 4.34 -1.29 -8.65
N ALA A 404 4.77 -2.56 -8.59
CA ALA A 404 6.19 -2.93 -8.68
C ALA A 404 6.84 -2.47 -10.00
N GLU A 405 6.07 -2.31 -11.07
CA GLU A 405 6.56 -1.84 -12.37
C GLU A 405 6.81 -0.32 -12.37
N GLU A 406 5.94 0.46 -11.74
CA GLU A 406 6.06 1.92 -11.65
C GLU A 406 7.09 2.36 -10.60
N LEU A 407 7.20 1.61 -9.50
CA LEU A 407 8.00 1.97 -8.32
C LEU A 407 9.45 2.39 -8.67
N PRO A 408 10.24 1.63 -9.46
CA PRO A 408 11.63 2.00 -9.79
C PRO A 408 11.78 3.27 -10.64
N TYR A 409 10.67 3.81 -11.15
CA TYR A 409 10.61 4.95 -12.05
C TYR A 409 9.86 6.15 -11.43
N LEU A 410 9.40 6.07 -10.18
CA LEU A 410 8.83 7.24 -9.51
C LEU A 410 9.84 8.41 -9.48
N HIS A 411 9.35 9.60 -9.78
CA HIS A 411 10.18 10.79 -9.90
C HIS A 411 10.37 11.44 -8.52
N VAL A 412 11.60 11.37 -8.00
CA VAL A 412 11.98 11.92 -6.68
C VAL A 412 13.17 12.87 -6.87
N PRO A 413 12.93 14.15 -7.19
CA PRO A 413 14.00 15.09 -7.50
C PRO A 413 14.79 15.48 -6.23
N LEU A 414 16.03 15.91 -6.42
CA LEU A 414 16.79 16.56 -5.35
C LEU A 414 16.12 17.87 -4.93
N HIS A 415 16.40 18.28 -3.69
CA HIS A 415 16.02 19.56 -3.11
C HIS A 415 14.50 19.86 -3.08
N THR A 416 13.69 18.80 -3.08
CA THR A 416 12.23 18.89 -3.05
C THR A 416 11.70 18.09 -1.87
N VAL A 417 10.88 18.73 -1.04
CA VAL A 417 10.16 18.07 0.06
C VAL A 417 8.83 17.58 -0.49
N ILE A 418 8.57 16.28 -0.34
CA ILE A 418 7.31 15.65 -0.70
C ILE A 418 6.50 15.50 0.59
N LYS A 419 5.43 16.28 0.70
CA LYS A 419 4.54 16.25 1.85
C LYS A 419 3.38 15.31 1.54
N LEU A 420 3.22 14.31 2.40
CA LEU A 420 2.19 13.28 2.33
C LEU A 420 1.18 13.48 3.44
N THR A 421 -0.09 13.62 3.08
CA THR A 421 -1.21 13.67 4.02
C THR A 421 -2.13 12.47 3.75
N PRO A 422 -2.06 11.41 4.58
CA PRO A 422 -2.96 10.26 4.47
C PRO A 422 -4.42 10.70 4.58
N VAL A 423 -5.25 10.24 3.65
CA VAL A 423 -6.70 10.47 3.61
C VAL A 423 -7.43 9.13 3.52
N ALA A 424 -8.74 9.11 3.72
CA ALA A 424 -9.51 7.87 3.85
C ALA A 424 -9.33 6.84 2.72
N TYR A 425 -9.07 7.30 1.49
CA TYR A 425 -8.93 6.43 0.31
C TYR A 425 -7.54 6.48 -0.34
N GLY A 426 -6.54 7.08 0.31
CA GLY A 426 -5.21 7.20 -0.29
C GLY A 426 -4.32 8.17 0.45
N CYS A 427 -3.52 8.92 -0.30
CA CYS A 427 -2.62 9.92 0.24
C CYS A 427 -2.57 11.12 -0.69
N ARG A 428 -2.73 12.33 -0.14
CA ARG A 428 -2.49 13.56 -0.88
C ARG A 428 -0.99 13.85 -0.88
N GLU A 429 -0.43 14.09 -2.05
CA GLU A 429 0.96 14.47 -2.22
C GLU A 429 1.10 15.95 -2.62
N GLU A 430 2.07 16.63 -2.03
CA GLU A 430 2.43 18.01 -2.37
C GLU A 430 3.95 18.11 -2.53
N HIS A 431 4.42 18.64 -3.66
CA HIS A 431 5.83 18.80 -3.96
C HIS A 431 6.26 20.24 -3.68
N ILE A 432 7.11 20.42 -2.68
CA ILE A 432 7.63 21.72 -2.24
C ILE A 432 9.10 21.81 -2.63
N LYS A 433 9.37 22.46 -3.76
CA LYS A 433 10.73 22.68 -4.26
C LYS A 433 11.35 23.87 -3.53
N LEU A 434 12.48 23.64 -2.84
CA LEU A 434 13.22 24.72 -2.20
C LEU A 434 14.12 25.43 -3.23
N SER A 435 14.39 26.72 -3.03
CA SER A 435 15.10 27.60 -3.96
C SER A 435 16.62 27.33 -4.06
N VAL A 436 17.01 26.07 -4.27
CA VAL A 436 18.41 25.64 -4.42
C VAL A 436 18.49 24.69 -5.61
N ALA A 437 19.28 25.04 -6.63
CA ALA A 437 19.48 24.20 -7.80
C ALA A 437 20.18 22.87 -7.45
N ALA A 438 19.91 21.83 -8.23
CA ALA A 438 20.56 20.52 -8.14
C ALA A 438 20.64 19.88 -9.53
N VAL A 439 21.57 18.94 -9.69
CA VAL A 439 21.58 18.03 -10.85
C VAL A 439 20.32 17.14 -10.87
N ASP A 440 19.94 16.70 -12.06
CA ASP A 440 18.94 15.63 -12.21
C ASP A 440 19.63 14.26 -12.19
N THR A 441 19.07 13.35 -11.41
CA THR A 441 19.55 11.96 -11.27
C THR A 441 18.48 10.95 -11.69
N HIS A 442 17.37 11.43 -12.26
CA HIS A 442 16.33 10.58 -12.80
C HIS A 442 16.74 10.03 -14.17
N ARG A 443 16.68 8.71 -14.33
CA ARG A 443 16.79 8.04 -15.62
C ARG A 443 15.43 7.44 -15.97
N PRO A 444 14.78 7.88 -17.06
CA PRO A 444 13.49 7.35 -17.49
C PRO A 444 13.62 5.88 -17.90
N LYS A 445 12.47 5.19 -17.99
CA LYS A 445 12.41 3.85 -18.58
C LYS A 445 12.79 3.95 -20.06
N PRO A 446 13.72 3.12 -20.57
CA PRO A 446 14.00 3.09 -22.01
C PRO A 446 12.71 2.76 -22.78
N SER A 447 12.45 3.48 -23.87
CA SER A 447 11.42 3.09 -24.83
C SER A 447 11.92 1.87 -25.59
N ILE A 448 11.22 0.74 -25.49
CA ILE A 448 11.41 -0.37 -26.42
C ILE A 448 10.82 0.14 -27.75
N SER A 449 11.67 0.50 -28.71
CA SER A 449 11.23 0.65 -30.09
C SER A 449 10.92 -0.75 -30.61
N GLU A 450 9.67 -1.00 -31.01
CA GLU A 450 9.27 -2.22 -31.72
C GLU A 450 9.85 -2.30 -33.17
N ASP A 451 10.91 -1.55 -33.47
CA ASP A 451 11.38 -1.30 -34.84
C ASP A 451 12.85 -1.71 -35.09
N ASP A 452 13.48 -2.44 -34.17
CA ASP A 452 14.68 -3.21 -34.51
C ASP A 452 14.23 -4.59 -34.97
N GLY A 453 13.94 -4.62 -36.27
CA GLY A 453 13.34 -5.72 -37.00
C GLY A 453 14.09 -7.04 -36.88
N ALA A 454 13.33 -8.09 -37.17
CA ALA A 454 13.80 -9.38 -37.58
C ALA A 454 14.90 -9.25 -38.65
N GLU A 455 16.16 -9.32 -38.24
CA GLU A 455 17.19 -9.85 -39.12
C GLU A 455 17.06 -11.37 -39.11
N ASP A 456 16.65 -11.89 -40.25
CA ASP A 456 16.63 -13.30 -40.62
C ASP A 456 17.90 -14.02 -40.16
N VAL A 457 17.82 -14.75 -39.04
CA VAL A 457 18.72 -15.87 -38.78
C VAL A 457 18.23 -17.03 -39.64
N THR A 458 18.55 -16.96 -40.93
CA THR A 458 18.46 -18.12 -41.82
C THR A 458 19.46 -19.15 -41.31
N TYR A 459 18.93 -20.21 -40.67
CA TYR A 459 19.69 -21.43 -40.39
C TYR A 459 20.11 -22.06 -41.73
N ALA A 460 21.33 -21.75 -42.18
CA ALA A 460 22.00 -22.53 -43.20
C ALA A 460 22.31 -23.91 -42.61
N LYS A 461 21.48 -24.91 -42.95
CA LYS A 461 21.82 -26.33 -42.78
C LYS A 461 23.04 -26.63 -43.66
N SER A 462 24.21 -26.75 -43.04
CA SER A 462 25.35 -27.42 -43.66
C SER A 462 25.17 -28.93 -43.53
N GLU A 463 24.75 -29.57 -44.62
CA GLU A 463 24.92 -31.01 -44.80
C GLU A 463 26.42 -31.30 -44.96
N ALA A 464 27.02 -31.89 -43.93
CA ALA A 464 28.35 -32.47 -44.02
C ALA A 464 28.21 -33.96 -44.36
N SER A 465 28.51 -34.29 -45.61
CA SER A 465 28.73 -35.63 -46.14
C SER A 465 29.91 -36.32 -45.44
N MET A 466 29.70 -37.54 -44.94
CA MET A 466 30.79 -38.44 -44.53
C MET A 466 31.50 -39.02 -45.76
N PRO A 467 32.85 -39.14 -45.78
CA PRO A 467 33.54 -39.93 -46.78
C PRO A 467 33.69 -41.40 -46.34
N ARG A 468 33.60 -42.29 -47.34
CA ARG A 468 34.12 -43.67 -47.29
C ARG A 468 35.63 -43.68 -47.49
#